data_AF-G2LFT3-F1
#
_entry.id   AF-G2LFT3-F1
#
_cell.length_a   1.000
_cell.length_b   1.000
_cell.length_c   1.000
_cell.angle_alpha   90.00
_cell.angle_beta   90.00
_cell.angle_gamma   90.00
#
_symmetry.space_group_name_H-M   'P 1'
#
loop_
_entity.id
_entity.type
_entity.pdbx_description
1 polymer ?
#
loop_
_entity_poly.entity_id
_entity_poly.type
_entity_poly.pdbx_seq_one_letter_code
_entity_poly.pdbx_strand_id
1 'polypeptide(L)'
;MMPGGGQPPGPLGLQPNVAGLLAYAPCCIGLILSIIFIAVEKSNRFVKFHAWQGLFFHLIVAVIGILNSILGTVLVQISGVLSLLSTLFGLVIFLASLGASIFLMVKAYGNEMTKLPLLGDLAEKQS
;
A
#
# COMPACT_ATOMS: atom_id res chain seq x y z
N MET A 1 18.93 12.23 12.16
CA MET A 1 17.80 11.74 12.98
C MET A 1 16.89 10.96 12.04
N MET A 2 16.60 9.68 12.31
CA MET A 2 15.67 8.90 11.48
C MET A 2 14.25 9.46 11.67
N PRO A 3 13.50 9.81 10.61
CA PRO A 3 12.25 10.57 10.72
C PRO A 3 11.10 9.95 11.54
N GLY A 4 11.20 8.68 11.96
CA GLY A 4 10.19 8.04 12.85
C GLY A 4 10.72 7.60 14.23
N GLY A 5 12.04 7.52 14.42
CA GLY A 5 12.63 6.95 15.63
C GLY A 5 12.54 7.90 16.83
N GLY A 6 11.80 7.51 17.87
CA GLY A 6 11.72 8.26 19.12
C GLY A 6 10.72 9.43 19.12
N GLN A 7 9.86 9.54 18.11
CA GLN A 7 8.75 10.48 18.15
C GLN A 7 7.62 9.98 19.07
N PRO A 8 6.95 10.89 19.81
CA PRO A 8 5.84 10.51 20.68
C PRO A 8 4.68 9.92 19.86
N PRO A 9 3.79 9.14 20.49
CA PRO A 9 2.60 8.63 19.83
C PRO A 9 1.76 9.75 19.21
N GLY A 10 1.24 9.49 18.00
CA GLY A 10 0.39 10.44 17.28
C GLY A 10 -1.02 10.56 17.91
N PRO A 11 -1.94 11.30 17.27
CA PRO A 11 -3.28 11.55 17.79
C PRO A 11 -4.13 10.28 18.02
N LEU A 12 -3.77 9.17 17.37
CA LEU A 12 -4.42 7.85 17.54
C LEU A 12 -3.73 6.98 18.61
N GLY A 13 -2.77 7.52 19.36
CA GLY A 13 -2.00 6.78 20.38
C GLY A 13 -1.03 5.75 19.80
N LEU A 14 -0.84 5.74 18.47
CA LEU A 14 0.08 4.83 17.80
C LEU A 14 1.47 5.44 17.69
N GLN A 15 2.50 4.59 17.88
CA GLN A 15 3.86 4.97 17.54
C GLN A 15 3.98 5.21 16.02
N PRO A 16 4.79 6.19 15.57
CA PRO A 16 4.89 6.53 14.16
C PRO A 16 5.26 5.37 13.24
N ASN A 17 6.19 4.52 13.66
CA ASN A 17 6.59 3.31 12.92
C ASN A 17 5.43 2.29 12.77
N VAL A 18 4.60 2.16 13.80
CA VAL A 18 3.42 1.28 13.78
C VAL A 18 2.36 1.86 12.84
N ALA A 19 2.09 3.18 12.91
CA ALA A 19 1.17 3.84 11.98
C ALA A 19 1.67 3.73 10.52
N GLY A 20 2.96 3.93 10.28
CA GLY A 20 3.58 3.75 8.96
C GLY A 20 3.46 2.32 8.45
N LEU A 21 3.68 1.31 9.31
CA LEU A 21 3.48 -0.11 8.95
C LEU A 21 2.01 -0.39 8.58
N LEU A 22 1.08 0.12 9.38
CA LEU A 22 -0.35 -0.10 9.19
C LEU A 22 -0.89 0.51 7.90
N ALA A 23 -0.24 1.55 7.37
CA ALA A 23 -0.56 2.10 6.05
C ALA A 23 -0.36 1.09 4.90
N TYR A 24 0.43 0.03 5.10
CA TYR A 24 0.69 -1.03 4.12
C TYR A 24 -0.01 -2.36 4.44
N ALA A 25 -0.89 -2.38 5.45
CA ALA A 25 -1.61 -3.59 5.85
C ALA A 25 -2.33 -4.21 4.64
N PRO A 26 -2.16 -5.51 4.35
CA PRO A 26 -2.73 -6.13 3.16
C PRO A 26 -4.25 -5.99 3.08
N CYS A 27 -4.80 -6.19 1.88
CA CYS A 27 -6.22 -6.07 1.58
C CYS A 27 -6.72 -4.61 1.70
N CYS A 28 -8.03 -4.40 1.75
CA CYS A 28 -8.66 -3.09 1.85
C CYS A 28 -8.34 -2.35 3.18
N ILE A 29 -7.71 -3.03 4.14
CA ILE A 29 -7.38 -2.48 5.46
C ILE A 29 -6.35 -1.36 5.33
N GLY A 30 -5.23 -1.61 4.64
CA GLY A 30 -4.17 -0.61 4.47
C GLY A 30 -4.64 0.63 3.69
N LEU A 31 -5.56 0.46 2.74
CA LEU A 31 -6.19 1.57 2.03
C LEU A 31 -6.99 2.47 2.98
N ILE A 32 -7.86 1.88 3.81
CA ILE A 32 -8.68 2.62 4.77
C ILE A 32 -7.79 3.32 5.81
N LEU A 33 -6.81 2.60 6.35
CA LEU A 33 -5.87 3.15 7.34
C LEU A 33 -5.03 4.28 6.76
N SER A 34 -4.59 4.17 5.51
CA SER A 34 -3.88 5.25 4.81
C SER A 34 -4.71 6.54 4.74
N ILE A 35 -6.00 6.44 4.41
CA ILE A 35 -6.91 7.59 4.38
C ILE A 35 -7.09 8.20 5.78
N ILE A 36 -7.29 7.35 6.79
CA ILE A 36 -7.42 7.80 8.19
C ILE A 36 -6.15 8.53 8.64
N PHE A 37 -4.96 7.98 8.36
CA PHE A 37 -3.70 8.60 8.75
C PHE A 37 -3.47 9.92 8.03
N ILE A 38 -3.79 10.06 6.73
CA ILE A 38 -3.75 11.35 6.02
C ILE A 38 -4.69 12.37 6.69
N ALA A 39 -5.88 11.92 7.11
CA ALA A 39 -6.89 12.78 7.71
C ALA A 39 -6.51 13.23 9.13
N VAL A 40 -5.91 12.36 9.94
CA VAL A 40 -5.67 12.59 11.37
C VAL A 40 -4.26 13.10 11.66
N GLU A 41 -3.26 12.59 10.95
CA GLU A 41 -1.86 12.88 11.25
C GLU A 41 -1.38 14.13 10.49
N LYS A 42 -1.26 15.25 11.21
CA LYS A 42 -0.96 16.57 10.61
C LYS A 42 0.49 17.00 10.74
N SER A 43 1.16 16.60 11.83
CA SER A 43 2.51 17.05 12.16
C SER A 43 3.58 16.00 11.83
N ASN A 44 3.22 14.72 11.82
CA ASN A 44 4.19 13.66 11.59
C ASN A 44 4.44 13.40 10.10
N ARG A 45 5.52 13.98 9.57
CA ARG A 45 5.95 13.78 8.16
C ARG A 45 6.19 12.31 7.81
N PHE A 46 6.72 11.50 8.73
CA PHE A 46 7.00 10.09 8.50
C PHE A 46 5.71 9.28 8.26
N VAL A 47 4.71 9.47 9.13
CA VAL A 47 3.41 8.80 8.98
C VAL A 47 2.69 9.30 7.74
N LYS A 48 2.73 10.61 7.45
CA LYS A 48 2.13 11.17 6.23
C LYS A 48 2.74 10.60 4.96
N PHE A 49 4.07 10.44 4.91
CA PHE A 49 4.75 9.82 3.78
C PHE A 49 4.26 8.39 3.54
N HIS A 50 4.24 7.56 4.59
CA HIS A 50 3.78 6.18 4.48
C HIS A 50 2.29 6.07 4.18
N ALA A 51 1.46 6.97 4.71
CA ALA A 51 0.03 7.02 4.42
C ALA A 51 -0.25 7.40 2.96
N TRP A 52 0.44 8.40 2.39
CA TRP A 52 0.29 8.74 0.97
C TRP A 52 0.83 7.65 0.04
N GLN A 53 2.03 7.12 0.32
CA GLN A 53 2.59 6.04 -0.49
C GLN A 53 1.73 4.77 -0.39
N GLY A 54 1.21 4.47 0.81
CA GLY A 54 0.28 3.37 1.06
C GLY A 54 -1.03 3.55 0.28
N LEU A 55 -1.61 4.74 0.29
CA LEU A 55 -2.81 5.06 -0.50
C LEU A 55 -2.59 4.80 -1.99
N PHE A 56 -1.53 5.34 -2.58
CA PHE A 56 -1.25 5.14 -4.00
C PHE A 56 -0.95 3.68 -4.34
N PHE A 57 -0.18 3.00 -3.49
CA PHE A 57 0.12 1.58 -3.64
C PHE A 57 -1.17 0.73 -3.71
N HIS A 58 -2.08 0.90 -2.75
CA HIS A 58 -3.33 0.13 -2.72
C HIS A 58 -4.26 0.48 -3.89
N LEU A 59 -4.32 1.76 -4.29
CA LEU A 59 -5.11 2.16 -5.45
C LEU A 59 -4.63 1.51 -6.74
N ILE A 60 -3.31 1.45 -6.96
CA ILE A 60 -2.73 0.81 -8.14
C ILE A 60 -3.02 -0.69 -8.14
N VAL A 61 -2.81 -1.37 -7.02
CA VAL A 61 -3.11 -2.81 -6.88
C VAL A 61 -4.59 -3.08 -7.13
N ALA A 62 -5.49 -2.24 -6.59
CA ALA A 62 -6.93 -2.36 -6.81
C ALA A 62 -7.31 -2.18 -8.29
N VAL A 63 -6.78 -1.15 -8.96
CA VAL A 63 -7.05 -0.91 -10.40
C VAL A 63 -6.59 -2.11 -11.23
N ILE A 64 -5.37 -2.61 -11.00
CA ILE A 64 -4.84 -3.78 -11.72
C ILE A 64 -5.72 -5.02 -11.47
N GLY A 65 -6.13 -5.26 -10.22
CA GLY A 65 -7.00 -6.38 -9.85
C GLY A 65 -8.38 -6.31 -10.51
N ILE A 66 -8.99 -5.12 -10.56
CA ILE A 66 -10.28 -4.89 -11.22
C ILE A 66 -10.15 -5.14 -12.73
N LEU A 67 -9.12 -4.60 -13.37
CA LEU A 67 -8.87 -4.80 -14.81
C LEU A 67 -8.67 -6.28 -15.15
N ASN A 68 -7.89 -7.02 -14.35
CA ASN A 68 -7.72 -8.46 -14.55
C ASN A 68 -9.03 -9.23 -14.34
N SER A 69 -9.87 -8.82 -13.39
CA SER A 69 -11.17 -9.47 -13.13
C SER A 69 -12.14 -9.27 -14.28
N ILE A 70 -12.19 -8.06 -14.85
CA ILE A 70 -12.98 -7.76 -16.05
C ILE A 70 -12.47 -8.58 -17.24
N LEU A 71 -11.14 -8.61 -17.45
CA LEU A 71 -10.53 -9.41 -18.51
C LEU A 71 -10.87 -10.90 -18.38
N GLY A 72 -10.72 -11.47 -17.19
CA GLY A 72 -11.06 -12.88 -16.93
C GLY A 72 -12.53 -13.21 -17.21
N THR A 73 -13.44 -12.29 -16.88
CA THR A 73 -14.89 -12.44 -17.15
C THR A 73 -15.19 -12.46 -18.66
N VAL A 74 -14.48 -11.66 -19.46
CA VAL A 74 -14.62 -11.69 -20.93
C VAL A 74 -14.00 -12.97 -21.50
N LEU A 75 -12.80 -13.33 -21.04
CA LEU A 75 -12.06 -14.48 -21.55
C LEU A 75 -12.73 -15.82 -21.30
N VAL A 76 -13.50 -15.97 -20.21
CA VAL A 76 -14.23 -17.21 -19.91
C VAL A 76 -15.27 -17.56 -20.99
N GLN A 77 -15.83 -16.54 -21.66
CA GLN A 77 -16.79 -16.73 -22.76
C GLN A 77 -16.11 -17.15 -24.06
N ILE A 78 -14.79 -16.98 -24.16
CA ILE A 78 -13.99 -17.29 -25.36
C ILE A 78 -13.35 -18.67 -25.22
N SER A 79 -12.68 -18.94 -24.09
CA SER A 79 -11.97 -20.20 -23.85
C SER A 79 -11.61 -20.39 -22.39
N GLY A 80 -11.83 -21.60 -21.86
CA GLY A 80 -11.42 -21.97 -20.51
C GLY A 80 -9.91 -21.88 -20.27
N VAL A 81 -9.08 -22.10 -21.31
CA VAL A 81 -7.61 -21.98 -21.20
C VAL A 81 -7.19 -20.52 -21.01
N LEU A 82 -7.78 -19.60 -21.78
CA LEU A 82 -7.53 -18.16 -21.63
C LEU A 82 -8.00 -17.64 -20.27
N SER A 83 -9.13 -18.14 -19.78
CA SER A 83 -9.63 -17.85 -18.43
C SER A 83 -8.64 -18.31 -17.35
N LEU A 84 -8.13 -19.54 -17.45
CA LEU A 84 -7.13 -20.06 -16.52
C LEU A 84 -5.86 -19.19 -16.49
N LEU A 85 -5.37 -18.75 -17.66
CA LEU A 85 -4.20 -17.87 -17.74
C LEU A 85 -4.44 -16.53 -17.03
N SER A 86 -5.61 -15.92 -17.17
CA SER A 86 -5.98 -14.69 -16.45
C SER A 86 -6.07 -14.90 -14.93
N THR A 87 -6.59 -16.06 -14.48
CA THR A 87 -6.60 -16.41 -13.06
C THR A 87 -5.18 -16.54 -12.50
N LEU A 88 -4.29 -17.24 -13.21
CA LEU A 88 -2.89 -17.38 -12.80
C LEU A 88 -2.16 -16.04 -12.78
N PHE A 89 -2.42 -15.17 -13.76
CA PHE A 89 -1.87 -13.82 -13.77
C PHE A 89 -2.37 -13.01 -12.56
N GLY A 90 -3.65 -13.12 -12.20
CA GLY A 90 -4.21 -12.52 -11.00
C GLY A 90 -3.54 -13.01 -9.70
N LEU A 91 -3.24 -14.31 -9.62
CA LEU A 91 -2.50 -14.88 -8.49
C LEU A 91 -1.09 -14.29 -8.37
N VAL A 92 -0.39 -14.12 -9.50
CA VAL A 92 0.94 -13.48 -9.52
C VAL A 92 0.87 -12.04 -9.02
N ILE A 93 -0.11 -11.25 -9.47
CA ILE A 93 -0.33 -9.87 -9.00
C ILE A 93 -0.60 -9.86 -7.48
N PHE A 94 -1.43 -10.78 -7.00
CA PHE A 94 -1.74 -10.88 -5.57
C PHE A 94 -0.48 -11.18 -4.74
N LEU A 95 0.30 -12.19 -5.14
CA LEU A 95 1.52 -12.55 -4.42
C LEU A 95 2.58 -11.44 -4.49
N ALA A 96 2.73 -10.78 -5.63
CA ALA A 96 3.65 -9.66 -5.79
C ALA A 96 3.26 -8.47 -4.90
N SER A 97 1.97 -8.12 -4.87
CA SER A 97 1.46 -7.04 -4.01
C SER A 97 1.57 -7.38 -2.52
N LEU A 98 1.29 -8.63 -2.12
CA LEU A 98 1.48 -9.08 -0.75
C LEU A 98 2.96 -9.00 -0.34
N GLY A 99 3.89 -9.46 -1.20
CA GLY A 99 5.32 -9.35 -0.96
C GLY A 99 5.79 -7.90 -0.83
N ALA A 100 5.32 -7.02 -1.71
CA ALA A 100 5.61 -5.60 -1.64
C ALA A 100 5.06 -4.93 -0.37
N SER A 101 3.81 -5.26 0.03
CA SER A 101 3.22 -4.81 1.28
C SER A 101 4.07 -5.21 2.48
N ILE A 102 4.43 -6.48 2.61
CA ILE A 102 5.24 -6.98 3.73
C ILE A 102 6.60 -6.28 3.75
N PHE A 103 7.25 -6.13 2.60
CA PHE A 103 8.53 -5.42 2.51
C PHE A 103 8.42 -3.97 3.03
N LEU A 104 7.39 -3.23 2.60
CA LEU A 104 7.15 -1.86 3.03
C LEU A 104 6.77 -1.77 4.51
N MET A 105 5.99 -2.73 5.03
CA MET A 105 5.67 -2.84 6.45
C MET A 105 6.94 -2.99 7.29
N VAL A 106 7.84 -3.90 6.91
CA VAL A 106 9.11 -4.11 7.62
C VAL A 106 9.96 -2.84 7.60
N LYS A 107 10.03 -2.15 6.46
CA LYS A 107 10.77 -0.89 6.33
C LYS A 107 10.18 0.24 7.16
N ALA A 108 8.86 0.41 7.14
CA ALA A 108 8.18 1.40 7.96
C ALA A 108 8.34 1.10 9.47
N TYR A 109 8.27 -0.17 9.87
CA TYR A 109 8.50 -0.56 11.26
C TYR A 109 9.94 -0.25 11.72
N GLY A 110 10.90 -0.40 10.81
CA GLY A 110 12.30 0.01 10.98
C GLY A 110 12.56 1.52 10.89
N ASN A 111 11.52 2.35 10.83
CA ASN A 111 11.62 3.82 10.68
C ASN A 111 12.28 4.28 9.36
N GLU A 112 12.21 3.47 8.31
CA GLU A 112 12.77 3.78 6.99
C GLU A 112 11.70 4.27 6.01
N MET A 113 11.89 5.48 5.46
CA MET A 113 11.04 6.02 4.38
C MET A 113 11.50 5.47 3.01
N THR A 114 11.25 4.18 2.79
CA THR A 114 11.56 3.53 1.51
C THR A 114 10.64 4.06 0.43
N LYS A 115 11.20 4.75 -0.57
CA LYS A 115 10.48 5.29 -1.72
C LYS A 115 10.32 4.22 -2.78
N LEU A 116 9.08 3.91 -3.14
CA LEU A 116 8.82 3.15 -4.37
C LEU A 116 9.07 4.05 -5.58
N PRO A 117 9.60 3.51 -6.70
CA PRO A 117 9.73 4.27 -7.94
C PRO A 117 8.37 4.86 -8.34
N LEU A 118 8.35 6.12 -8.76
CA LEU A 118 7.16 6.93 -9.06
C LEU A 118 6.30 7.29 -7.84
N LEU A 119 5.96 6.34 -6.96
CA LEU A 119 5.02 6.60 -5.84
C LEU A 119 5.66 7.34 -4.68
N GLY A 120 6.94 7.10 -4.41
CA GLY A 120 7.67 7.74 -3.32
C GLY A 120 7.85 9.24 -3.53
N ASP A 121 8.09 9.67 -4.76
CA ASP A 121 8.21 11.09 -5.09
C ASP A 121 6.86 11.81 -5.05
N LEU A 122 5.78 11.12 -5.44
CA LEU A 122 4.42 11.63 -5.27
C LEU A 122 4.05 11.75 -3.78
N ALA A 123 4.36 10.73 -2.98
CA ALA A 123 4.08 10.74 -1.55
C ALA A 123 4.86 11.83 -0.81
N GLU A 124 6.14 12.03 -1.15
CA GLU A 124 6.98 13.06 -0.53
C GLU A 124 6.47 14.48 -0.80
N LYS A 125 5.89 14.74 -1.98
CA LYS A 125 5.26 16.04 -2.28
C LYS A 125 4.01 16.32 -1.46
N GLN A 126 3.36 15.29 -0.92
CA GLN A 126 2.11 15.40 -0.15
C GLN A 126 2.32 15.24 1.36
N SER A 127 3.52 14.84 1.80
CA SER A 127 3.90 14.58 3.20
C SER A 127 4.57 15.78 3.88
#